data_AF-R6Q8D7-F1
#
_entry.id   AF-R6Q8D7-F1
#
_cell.length_a   1.000
_cell.length_b   1.000
_cell.length_c   1.000
_cell.angle_alpha   90.00
_cell.angle_beta   90.00
_cell.angle_gamma   90.00
#
_symmetry.space_group_name_H-M   'P 1'
#
loop_
_entity.id
_entity.type
_entity.pdbx_description
1 polymer ?
#
loop_
_entity_poly.entity_id
_entity_poly.type
_entity_poly.pdbx_seq_one_letter_code
_entity_poly.pdbx_strand_id
1 'polypeptide(L)'
;MNKTELTKLNVGYNLDWLMNLDPRGYGVCRILYDGAIKYTGKPLSLNGAEGLVKNIKKGEKVFILTGFILLPWNEAETDGIISSTVFARFVIRAFGAKPVMLVPEQCEKAIKAMSEVLGVDITYDIDNIPDNTICIVSFTKDKSKEEEQTQEILSHGLPCAVISNEAPGRNKNGYYHNAVGVNTTDIEAKYDVLFRECQSRGIYNLSIGDLGNELGMGTIEKHIRKYIPYAEKGGCKAGTGFGILADTAADNIITATVSDWGMNALMACTAFLLNDLDLFHTEKEEAAVMDAAAKAGMLDMYGEARPYIDGIGKNIVLPIISLMRGLIEYPHTVEDKTDKWFETTIKKGYFK
;
A
#
# COMPACT_ATOMS: atom_id res chain seq x y z
N MET A 1 29.45 -4.00 -0.23
CA MET A 1 28.68 -2.87 -0.79
C MET A 1 29.50 -2.14 -1.84
N ASN A 2 29.03 -2.11 -3.08
CA ASN A 2 29.54 -1.29 -4.19
C ASN A 2 28.76 0.03 -4.32
N LYS A 3 29.12 0.89 -5.29
CA LYS A 3 28.47 2.18 -5.56
C LYS A 3 26.97 2.04 -5.77
N THR A 4 26.55 1.17 -6.69
CA THR A 4 25.14 0.93 -7.03
C THR A 4 24.34 0.42 -5.84
N GLU A 5 24.89 -0.53 -5.07
CA GLU A 5 24.25 -1.05 -3.85
C GLU A 5 24.06 0.05 -2.81
N LEU A 6 25.07 0.91 -2.61
CA LEU A 6 24.98 2.03 -1.68
C LEU A 6 23.98 3.10 -2.15
N THR A 7 23.92 3.38 -3.45
CA THR A 7 22.92 4.32 -4.01
C THR A 7 21.51 3.79 -3.77
N LYS A 8 21.23 2.52 -4.13
CA LYS A 8 19.92 1.89 -3.90
C LYS A 8 19.52 1.95 -2.43
N LEU A 9 20.45 1.62 -1.53
CA LEU A 9 20.22 1.66 -0.10
C LEU A 9 19.81 3.07 0.39
N ASN A 10 20.56 4.09 -0.02
CA ASN A 10 20.27 5.47 0.41
C ASN A 10 19.00 6.04 -0.22
N VAL A 11 18.71 5.72 -1.49
CA VAL A 11 17.44 6.09 -2.13
C VAL A 11 16.27 5.43 -1.41
N GLY A 12 16.38 4.15 -1.06
CA GLY A 12 15.37 3.45 -0.24
C GLY A 12 15.15 4.14 1.10
N TYR A 13 16.21 4.47 1.85
CA TYR A 13 16.06 5.17 3.13
C TYR A 13 15.44 6.55 2.98
N ASN A 14 15.80 7.30 1.94
CA ASN A 14 15.21 8.60 1.66
C ASN A 14 13.69 8.49 1.47
N LEU A 15 13.24 7.53 0.66
CA LEU A 15 11.82 7.30 0.40
C LEU A 15 11.09 6.82 1.67
N ASP A 16 11.71 5.92 2.43
CA ASP A 16 11.17 5.46 3.70
C ASP A 16 11.01 6.59 4.72
N TRP A 17 11.96 7.53 4.77
CA TRP A 17 11.86 8.71 5.64
C TRP A 17 10.76 9.67 5.18
N LEU A 18 10.58 9.84 3.87
CA LEU A 18 9.50 10.68 3.34
C LEU A 18 8.11 10.11 3.65
N MET A 19 7.90 8.80 3.43
CA MET A 19 6.61 8.17 3.72
C MET A 19 6.29 8.11 5.23
N ASN A 20 7.29 8.32 6.09
CA ASN A 20 7.16 8.34 7.56
C ASN A 20 7.29 9.75 8.18
N LEU A 21 7.19 10.81 7.38
CA LEU A 21 7.03 12.16 7.93
C LEU A 21 5.74 12.22 8.76
N ASP A 22 5.81 12.80 9.96
CA ASP A 22 4.70 12.82 10.92
C ASP A 22 4.11 14.23 11.04
N PRO A 23 3.19 14.64 10.14
CA PRO A 23 2.54 15.94 10.22
C PRO A 23 1.61 16.06 11.44
N ARG A 24 1.22 14.94 12.07
CA ARG A 24 0.36 14.91 13.26
C ARG A 24 1.17 15.11 14.54
N GLY A 25 2.45 14.71 14.54
CA GLY A 25 3.36 14.83 15.68
C GLY A 25 3.11 13.84 16.81
N TYR A 26 2.30 12.80 16.56
CA TYR A 26 1.87 11.80 17.55
C TYR A 26 2.79 10.56 17.66
N GLY A 27 3.73 10.37 16.72
CA GLY A 27 4.74 9.32 16.73
C GLY A 27 4.32 7.92 16.27
N VAL A 28 3.06 7.67 15.86
CA VAL A 28 2.60 6.29 15.53
C VAL A 28 3.38 5.68 14.36
N CYS A 29 3.56 6.41 13.26
CA CYS A 29 4.34 5.93 12.11
C CYS A 29 5.79 5.58 12.47
N ARG A 30 6.40 6.29 13.43
CA ARG A 30 7.77 6.01 13.91
C ARG A 30 7.83 4.69 14.67
N ILE A 31 6.79 4.38 15.45
CA ILE A 31 6.67 3.09 16.14
C ILE A 31 6.60 1.99 15.08
N LEU A 32 5.71 2.12 14.10
CA LEU A 32 5.55 1.11 13.06
C LEU A 32 6.82 0.89 12.26
N TYR A 33 7.45 1.97 11.79
CA TYR A 33 8.67 1.91 11.01
C TYR A 33 9.81 1.24 11.77
N ASP A 34 9.98 1.50 13.07
CA ASP A 34 10.99 0.83 13.90
C ASP A 34 10.77 -0.70 13.96
N GLY A 35 9.53 -1.16 14.03
CA GLY A 35 9.20 -2.58 13.98
C GLY A 35 9.45 -3.19 12.60
N ALA A 36 8.96 -2.52 11.56
CA ALA A 36 9.01 -3.00 10.18
C ALA A 36 10.45 -3.04 9.63
N ILE A 37 11.27 -2.03 9.92
CA ILE A 37 12.66 -1.97 9.47
C ILE A 37 13.53 -3.05 10.13
N LYS A 38 13.26 -3.39 11.41
CA LYS A 38 13.93 -4.48 12.13
C LYS A 38 13.56 -5.85 11.58
N TYR A 39 12.28 -6.02 11.20
CA TYR A 39 11.82 -7.24 10.54
C TYR A 39 12.46 -7.40 9.15
N THR A 40 12.43 -6.34 8.34
CA THR A 40 12.85 -6.39 6.93
C THR A 40 14.37 -6.37 6.75
N GLY A 41 15.11 -5.68 7.64
CA GLY A 41 16.58 -5.62 7.63
C GLY A 41 17.19 -4.65 6.61
N LYS A 42 16.38 -3.96 5.81
CA LYS A 42 16.77 -2.94 4.81
C LYS A 42 15.55 -2.05 4.52
N PRO A 43 15.69 -0.92 3.80
CA PRO A 43 14.56 -0.03 3.52
C PRO A 43 13.36 -0.79 2.93
N LEU A 44 12.17 -0.49 3.45
CA LEU A 44 10.92 -1.17 3.15
C LEU A 44 10.53 -0.96 1.68
N SER A 45 10.62 0.29 1.21
CA SER A 45 10.36 0.64 -0.19
C SER A 45 11.29 -0.08 -1.15
N LEU A 46 12.59 -0.17 -0.82
CA LEU A 46 13.59 -0.90 -1.60
C LEU A 46 13.30 -2.42 -1.60
N ASN A 47 12.99 -3.00 -0.45
CA ASN A 47 12.63 -4.40 -0.35
C ASN A 47 11.40 -4.74 -1.22
N GLY A 48 10.35 -3.93 -1.10
CA GLY A 48 9.15 -4.07 -1.90
C GLY A 48 9.42 -3.93 -3.39
N ALA A 49 10.17 -2.90 -3.79
CA ALA A 49 10.49 -2.62 -5.20
C ALA A 49 11.31 -3.74 -5.85
N GLU A 50 12.32 -4.28 -5.15
CA GLU A 50 13.06 -5.45 -5.61
C GLU A 50 12.15 -6.67 -5.78
N GLY A 51 11.18 -6.85 -4.88
CA GLY A 51 10.16 -7.88 -4.97
C GLY A 51 9.24 -7.70 -6.18
N LEU A 52 8.77 -6.49 -6.47
CA LEU A 52 7.96 -6.21 -7.67
C LEU A 52 8.73 -6.52 -8.95
N VAL A 53 9.95 -5.99 -9.10
CA VAL A 53 10.81 -6.21 -10.28
C VAL A 53 11.11 -7.70 -10.48
N LYS A 54 11.34 -8.43 -9.39
CA LYS A 54 11.63 -9.86 -9.44
C LYS A 54 10.41 -10.67 -9.89
N ASN A 55 9.22 -10.40 -9.35
CA ASN A 55 8.09 -11.32 -9.45
C ASN A 55 7.04 -10.93 -10.49
N ILE A 56 6.85 -9.64 -10.80
CA ILE A 56 5.80 -9.23 -11.75
C ILE A 56 6.31 -9.37 -13.19
N LYS A 57 5.51 -10.00 -14.05
CA LYS A 57 5.78 -10.17 -15.48
C LYS A 57 4.61 -9.70 -16.34
N LYS A 58 4.89 -9.49 -17.62
CA LYS A 58 3.93 -9.06 -18.64
C LYS A 58 2.80 -10.09 -18.78
N GLY A 59 1.56 -9.61 -18.81
CA GLY A 59 0.35 -10.42 -18.99
C GLY A 59 -0.12 -11.16 -17.75
N GLU A 60 0.67 -11.19 -16.67
CA GLU A 60 0.27 -11.85 -15.42
C GLU A 60 -0.63 -10.95 -14.58
N LYS A 61 -1.48 -11.58 -13.76
CA LYS A 61 -2.37 -10.87 -12.85
C LYS A 61 -1.63 -10.38 -11.62
N VAL A 62 -1.93 -9.15 -11.21
CA VAL A 62 -1.50 -8.59 -9.92
C VAL A 62 -2.76 -8.29 -9.13
N PHE A 63 -2.96 -8.97 -8.02
CA PHE A 63 -4.10 -8.74 -7.14
C PHE A 63 -3.77 -7.58 -6.21
N ILE A 64 -4.63 -6.57 -6.17
CA ILE A 64 -4.50 -5.37 -5.34
C ILE A 64 -5.72 -5.31 -4.41
N LEU A 65 -5.51 -5.51 -3.12
CA LEU A 65 -6.54 -5.55 -2.10
C LEU A 65 -6.51 -4.23 -1.35
N THR A 66 -7.62 -3.50 -1.36
CA THR A 66 -7.72 -2.19 -0.70
C THR A 66 -9.16 -1.90 -0.34
N GLY A 67 -9.38 -0.88 0.48
CA GLY A 67 -10.70 -0.36 0.78
C GLY A 67 -11.11 -0.58 2.22
N PHE A 68 -11.15 0.52 2.98
CA PHE A 68 -11.68 0.60 4.33
C PHE A 68 -13.00 1.39 4.31
N ILE A 69 -14.03 0.90 4.99
CA ILE A 69 -15.34 1.55 5.03
C ILE A 69 -15.52 2.33 6.34
N LEU A 70 -15.87 3.62 6.24
CA LEU A 70 -16.01 4.48 7.42
C LEU A 70 -17.41 4.43 8.03
N LEU A 71 -17.47 4.17 9.33
CA LEU A 71 -18.66 4.43 10.14
C LEU A 71 -18.77 5.91 10.53
N PRO A 72 -19.99 6.47 10.66
CA PRO A 72 -21.29 5.83 10.41
C PRO A 72 -21.76 5.94 8.95
N TRP A 73 -20.96 6.53 8.06
CA TRP A 73 -21.39 6.88 6.70
C TRP A 73 -21.57 5.69 5.76
N ASN A 74 -20.89 4.57 6.03
CA ASN A 74 -20.87 3.39 5.17
C ASN A 74 -20.36 3.71 3.75
N GLU A 75 -19.34 4.55 3.68
CA GLU A 75 -18.64 4.96 2.46
C GLU A 75 -17.15 4.65 2.58
N ALA A 76 -16.48 4.45 1.45
CA ALA A 76 -15.04 4.21 1.44
C ALA A 76 -14.25 5.45 1.85
N GLU A 77 -13.17 5.25 2.61
CA GLU A 77 -12.20 6.32 2.88
C GLU A 77 -11.31 6.62 1.67
N THR A 78 -10.43 7.62 1.75
CA THR A 78 -9.48 7.97 0.69
C THR A 78 -8.17 7.22 0.72
N ASP A 79 -7.65 6.86 1.91
CA ASP A 79 -6.38 6.14 2.04
C ASP A 79 -6.45 4.72 1.48
N GLY A 80 -5.31 4.27 0.95
CA GLY A 80 -5.11 3.04 0.20
C GLY A 80 -5.71 3.03 -1.20
N ILE A 81 -6.95 3.50 -1.39
CA ILE A 81 -7.68 3.31 -2.65
C ILE A 81 -7.16 4.24 -3.76
N ILE A 82 -6.80 5.48 -3.40
CA ILE A 82 -6.24 6.45 -4.36
C ILE A 82 -4.91 5.93 -4.91
N SER A 83 -3.92 5.68 -4.05
CA SER A 83 -2.63 5.17 -4.51
C SER A 83 -2.71 3.77 -5.10
N SER A 84 -3.65 2.91 -4.69
CA SER A 84 -3.86 1.59 -5.31
C SER A 84 -4.34 1.72 -6.76
N THR A 85 -5.16 2.72 -7.07
CA THR A 85 -5.61 2.98 -8.44
C THR A 85 -4.46 3.54 -9.29
N VAL A 86 -3.64 4.43 -8.71
CA VAL A 86 -2.40 4.90 -9.36
C VAL A 86 -1.42 3.73 -9.58
N PHE A 87 -1.28 2.85 -8.60
CA PHE A 87 -0.44 1.65 -8.66
C PHE A 87 -0.93 0.64 -9.70
N ALA A 88 -2.24 0.48 -9.87
CA ALA A 88 -2.80 -0.35 -10.93
C ALA A 88 -2.34 0.13 -12.32
N ARG A 89 -2.39 1.45 -12.58
CA ARG A 89 -1.80 2.02 -13.80
C ARG A 89 -0.28 1.84 -13.87
N PHE A 90 0.41 1.99 -12.73
CA PHE A 90 1.85 1.81 -12.65
C PHE A 90 2.26 0.40 -13.10
N VAL A 91 1.62 -0.67 -12.61
CA VAL A 91 2.00 -2.05 -12.99
C VAL A 91 1.67 -2.39 -14.44
N ILE A 92 0.63 -1.75 -15.02
CA ILE A 92 0.38 -1.81 -16.47
C ILE A 92 1.56 -1.23 -17.23
N ARG A 93 2.01 -0.02 -16.88
CA ARG A 93 3.09 0.69 -17.60
C ARG A 93 4.46 0.07 -17.37
N ALA A 94 4.79 -0.27 -16.12
CA ALA A 94 6.10 -0.75 -15.71
C ALA A 94 6.37 -2.19 -16.17
N PHE A 95 5.34 -3.04 -16.16
CA PHE A 95 5.51 -4.48 -16.39
C PHE A 95 4.63 -5.04 -17.51
N GLY A 96 3.63 -4.31 -18.00
CA GLY A 96 2.60 -4.86 -18.87
C GLY A 96 1.70 -5.88 -18.17
N ALA A 97 1.60 -5.80 -16.83
CA ALA A 97 0.79 -6.70 -16.01
C ALA A 97 -0.71 -6.35 -16.08
N LYS A 98 -1.54 -7.23 -15.55
CA LYS A 98 -3.00 -7.12 -15.54
C LYS A 98 -3.49 -6.91 -14.10
N PRO A 99 -3.69 -5.65 -13.66
CA PRO A 99 -4.12 -5.38 -12.29
C PRO A 99 -5.59 -5.80 -12.08
N VAL A 100 -5.83 -6.49 -10.97
CA VAL A 100 -7.17 -6.83 -10.48
C VAL A 100 -7.34 -6.20 -9.11
N MET A 101 -8.16 -5.15 -9.03
CA MET A 101 -8.51 -4.47 -7.79
C MET A 101 -9.66 -5.21 -7.11
N LEU A 102 -9.36 -5.78 -5.95
CA LEU A 102 -10.28 -6.49 -5.06
C LEU A 102 -10.69 -5.52 -3.96
N VAL A 103 -11.93 -5.05 -4.02
CA VAL A 103 -12.41 -3.90 -3.23
C VAL A 103 -13.81 -4.13 -2.67
N PRO A 104 -14.28 -3.41 -1.65
CA PRO A 104 -15.69 -3.37 -1.33
C PRO A 104 -16.45 -2.60 -2.41
N GLU A 105 -17.73 -2.91 -2.63
CA GLU A 105 -18.58 -2.27 -3.64
C GLU A 105 -18.58 -0.73 -3.58
N GLN A 106 -18.39 -0.15 -2.38
CA GLN A 106 -18.35 1.29 -2.15
C GLN A 106 -17.19 1.98 -2.91
N CYS A 107 -16.12 1.25 -3.22
CA CYS A 107 -14.95 1.82 -3.90
C CYS A 107 -15.13 1.94 -5.41
N GLU A 108 -16.02 1.14 -6.03
CA GLU A 108 -16.08 0.98 -7.49
C GLU A 108 -16.31 2.31 -8.23
N LYS A 109 -17.26 3.11 -7.73
CA LYS A 109 -17.61 4.41 -8.32
C LYS A 109 -16.39 5.34 -8.40
N ALA A 110 -15.58 5.35 -7.35
CA ALA A 110 -14.44 6.25 -7.27
C ALA A 110 -13.22 5.72 -8.01
N ILE A 111 -12.97 4.41 -7.99
CA ILE A 111 -11.95 3.77 -8.84
C ILE A 111 -12.23 4.07 -10.31
N LYS A 112 -13.50 4.00 -10.74
CA LYS A 112 -13.88 4.41 -12.10
C LYS A 112 -13.53 5.88 -12.39
N ALA A 113 -13.93 6.79 -11.51
CA ALA A 113 -13.65 8.23 -11.69
C ALA A 113 -12.15 8.55 -11.72
N MET A 114 -11.36 7.87 -10.87
CA MET A 114 -9.90 8.00 -10.86
C MET A 114 -9.27 7.39 -12.11
N SER A 115 -9.76 6.24 -12.58
CA SER A 115 -9.27 5.59 -13.80
C SER A 115 -9.47 6.48 -15.04
N GLU A 116 -10.61 7.19 -15.11
CA GLU A 116 -10.90 8.15 -16.18
C GLU A 116 -9.87 9.29 -16.25
N VAL A 117 -9.50 9.89 -15.11
CA VAL A 117 -8.48 10.98 -15.09
C VAL A 117 -7.06 10.45 -15.28
N LEU A 118 -6.82 9.18 -14.99
CA LEU A 118 -5.54 8.50 -15.22
C LEU A 118 -5.39 7.97 -16.66
N GLY A 119 -6.46 7.99 -17.45
CA GLY A 119 -6.50 7.52 -18.83
C GLY A 119 -6.45 5.99 -18.97
N VAL A 120 -7.09 5.27 -18.04
CA VAL A 120 -7.12 3.80 -18.01
C VAL A 120 -8.57 3.32 -18.05
N ASP A 121 -8.84 2.29 -18.84
CA ASP A 121 -10.18 1.71 -18.92
C ASP A 121 -10.47 0.82 -17.70
N ILE A 122 -11.74 0.47 -17.51
CA ILE A 122 -12.16 -0.51 -16.49
C ILE A 122 -12.85 -1.71 -17.13
N THR A 123 -12.71 -2.89 -16.51
CA THR A 123 -13.46 -4.09 -16.84
C THR A 123 -13.88 -4.83 -15.57
N TYR A 124 -14.90 -5.66 -15.68
CA TYR A 124 -15.32 -6.62 -14.64
C TYR A 124 -15.07 -8.07 -15.09
N ASP A 125 -14.52 -8.27 -16.29
CA ASP A 125 -14.12 -9.57 -16.80
C ASP A 125 -12.67 -9.86 -16.38
N ILE A 126 -12.53 -10.71 -15.36
CA ILE A 126 -11.24 -11.14 -14.82
C ILE A 126 -10.47 -12.07 -15.78
N ASP A 127 -11.15 -12.76 -16.69
CA ASP A 127 -10.52 -13.68 -17.64
C ASP A 127 -9.93 -12.94 -18.84
N ASN A 128 -10.60 -11.88 -19.28
CA ASN A 128 -10.23 -11.13 -20.48
C ASN A 128 -9.95 -9.65 -20.18
N ILE A 129 -8.84 -9.38 -19.50
CA ILE A 129 -8.40 -8.01 -19.16
C ILE A 129 -7.64 -7.39 -20.36
N PRO A 130 -8.19 -6.38 -21.07
CA PRO A 130 -7.52 -5.74 -22.19
C PRO A 130 -6.24 -4.98 -21.77
N ASP A 131 -5.49 -4.48 -22.76
CA ASP A 131 -4.36 -3.61 -22.48
C ASP A 131 -4.85 -2.25 -21.97
N ASN A 132 -4.08 -1.62 -21.08
CA ASN A 132 -4.45 -0.35 -20.46
C ASN A 132 -5.83 -0.38 -19.74
N THR A 133 -6.11 -1.47 -19.01
CA THR A 133 -7.37 -1.67 -18.29
C THR A 133 -7.13 -2.16 -16.87
N ILE A 134 -7.92 -1.66 -15.92
CA ILE A 134 -8.01 -2.14 -14.54
C ILE A 134 -9.23 -3.07 -14.43
N CYS A 135 -9.03 -4.29 -13.92
CA CYS A 135 -10.14 -5.16 -13.56
C CYS A 135 -10.59 -4.86 -12.14
N ILE A 136 -11.90 -4.73 -11.92
CA ILE A 136 -12.50 -4.51 -10.60
C ILE A 136 -13.32 -5.73 -10.21
N VAL A 137 -13.09 -6.24 -9.01
CA VAL A 137 -13.84 -7.35 -8.42
C VAL A 137 -14.27 -6.95 -7.02
N SER A 138 -15.59 -6.86 -6.79
CA SER A 138 -16.14 -6.64 -5.46
C SER A 138 -15.94 -7.86 -4.56
N PHE A 139 -15.33 -7.68 -3.39
CA PHE A 139 -15.08 -8.76 -2.42
C PHE A 139 -16.11 -8.76 -1.28
N THR A 140 -16.50 -9.94 -0.85
CA THR A 140 -17.61 -10.15 0.10
C THR A 140 -17.31 -9.59 1.48
N LYS A 141 -18.33 -8.98 2.08
CA LYS A 141 -18.38 -8.64 3.51
C LYS A 141 -18.97 -9.77 4.35
N ASP A 142 -19.63 -10.73 3.71
CA ASP A 142 -20.24 -11.90 4.34
C ASP A 142 -19.17 -12.99 4.57
N LYS A 143 -18.87 -13.23 5.84
CA LYS A 143 -17.93 -14.26 6.28
C LYS A 143 -18.29 -15.66 5.78
N SER A 144 -19.57 -15.97 5.57
CA SER A 144 -19.97 -17.29 5.08
C SER A 144 -19.60 -17.55 3.61
N LYS A 145 -19.28 -16.48 2.86
CA LYS A 145 -18.94 -16.53 1.43
C LYS A 145 -17.45 -16.32 1.14
N GLU A 146 -16.65 -15.97 2.14
CA GLU A 146 -15.24 -15.56 1.95
C GLU A 146 -14.40 -16.67 1.30
N GLU A 147 -14.60 -17.93 1.70
CA GLU A 147 -13.89 -19.07 1.14
C GLU A 147 -14.34 -19.41 -0.29
N GLU A 148 -15.66 -19.44 -0.53
CA GLU A 148 -16.23 -19.72 -1.86
C GLU A 148 -15.75 -18.70 -2.89
N GLN A 149 -15.88 -17.41 -2.57
CA GLN A 149 -15.47 -16.33 -3.47
C GLN A 149 -13.94 -16.33 -3.68
N THR A 150 -13.15 -16.69 -2.66
CA THR A 150 -11.70 -16.86 -2.81
C THR A 150 -11.37 -17.93 -3.85
N GLN A 151 -12.03 -19.09 -3.77
CA GLN A 151 -11.79 -20.16 -4.74
C GLN A 151 -12.30 -19.79 -6.15
N GLU A 152 -13.44 -19.09 -6.25
CA GLU A 152 -13.94 -18.56 -7.51
C GLU A 152 -12.91 -17.63 -8.17
N ILE A 153 -12.45 -16.59 -7.47
CA ILE A 153 -11.46 -15.63 -7.98
C ILE A 153 -10.17 -16.33 -8.42
N LEU A 154 -9.67 -17.28 -7.63
CA LEU A 154 -8.44 -18.02 -7.97
C LEU A 154 -8.65 -19.02 -9.13
N SER A 155 -9.88 -19.46 -9.39
CA SER A 155 -10.21 -20.32 -10.53
C SER A 155 -10.05 -19.61 -11.87
N HIS A 156 -10.18 -18.27 -11.88
CA HIS A 156 -9.89 -17.43 -13.03
C HIS A 156 -8.39 -17.22 -13.29
N GLY A 157 -7.51 -17.77 -12.44
CA GLY A 157 -6.07 -17.75 -12.63
C GLY A 157 -5.33 -17.09 -11.48
N LEU A 158 -4.15 -17.65 -11.18
CA LEU A 158 -3.33 -17.20 -10.07
C LEU A 158 -2.61 -15.89 -10.39
N PRO A 159 -2.54 -14.95 -9.44
CA PRO A 159 -1.71 -13.78 -9.60
C PRO A 159 -0.22 -14.11 -9.38
N CYS A 160 0.67 -13.33 -9.97
CA CYS A 160 2.10 -13.39 -9.65
C CYS A 160 2.45 -12.58 -8.40
N ALA A 161 1.57 -11.66 -7.99
CA ALA A 161 1.69 -10.88 -6.77
C ALA A 161 0.32 -10.56 -6.15
N VAL A 162 0.25 -10.56 -4.82
CA VAL A 162 -0.88 -10.06 -4.03
C VAL A 162 -0.42 -8.91 -3.14
N ILE A 163 -0.96 -7.72 -3.36
CA ILE A 163 -0.55 -6.49 -2.68
C ILE A 163 -1.73 -5.96 -1.89
N SER A 164 -1.61 -5.81 -0.58
CA SER A 164 -2.63 -5.13 0.23
C SER A 164 -2.20 -3.71 0.58
N ASN A 165 -3.12 -2.76 0.54
CA ASN A 165 -2.85 -1.35 0.83
C ASN A 165 -4.08 -0.72 1.49
N GLU A 166 -3.97 -0.38 2.78
CA GLU A 166 -5.12 0.04 3.60
C GLU A 166 -6.32 -0.92 3.46
N ALA A 167 -6.03 -2.21 3.60
CA ALA A 167 -7.03 -3.27 3.53
C ALA A 167 -7.29 -3.79 4.95
N PRO A 168 -8.54 -3.74 5.45
CA PRO A 168 -8.86 -4.15 6.81
C PRO A 168 -8.56 -5.63 7.04
N GLY A 169 -7.98 -5.95 8.20
CA GLY A 169 -7.69 -7.32 8.64
C GLY A 169 -8.41 -7.67 9.94
N ARG A 170 -8.86 -8.91 10.08
CA ARG A 170 -9.51 -9.36 11.33
C ARG A 170 -8.46 -9.55 12.43
N ASN A 171 -8.82 -9.27 13.67
CA ASN A 171 -8.00 -9.69 14.80
C ASN A 171 -8.12 -11.21 15.04
N LYS A 172 -7.34 -11.74 15.98
CA LYS A 172 -7.33 -13.20 16.31
C LYS A 172 -8.67 -13.77 16.81
N ASN A 173 -9.63 -12.91 17.17
CA ASN A 173 -10.99 -13.31 17.52
C ASN A 173 -11.98 -13.18 16.34
N GLY A 174 -11.50 -12.81 15.15
CA GLY A 174 -12.30 -12.69 13.94
C GLY A 174 -13.05 -11.37 13.79
N TYR A 175 -12.66 -10.32 14.53
CA TYR A 175 -13.29 -9.00 14.48
C TYR A 175 -12.41 -7.97 13.78
N TYR A 176 -13.03 -7.13 12.95
CA TYR A 176 -12.39 -5.98 12.31
C TYR A 176 -12.63 -4.72 13.15
N HIS A 177 -11.67 -3.80 13.12
CA HIS A 177 -11.74 -2.55 13.88
C HIS A 177 -11.18 -1.39 13.09
N ASN A 178 -11.70 -0.19 13.36
CA ASN A 178 -11.03 1.04 12.98
C ASN A 178 -9.92 1.43 13.99
N ALA A 179 -9.19 2.50 13.66
CA ALA A 179 -8.07 3.05 14.42
C ALA A 179 -8.34 3.31 15.92
N VAL A 180 -9.60 3.58 16.29
CA VAL A 180 -9.99 3.90 17.67
C VAL A 180 -10.65 2.72 18.39
N GLY A 181 -10.57 1.52 17.83
CA GLY A 181 -11.05 0.28 18.43
C GLY A 181 -12.57 0.08 18.39
N VAL A 182 -13.27 0.75 17.47
CA VAL A 182 -14.68 0.48 17.17
C VAL A 182 -14.75 -0.71 16.22
N ASN A 183 -15.71 -1.62 16.45
CA ASN A 183 -15.91 -2.80 15.64
C ASN A 183 -16.52 -2.42 14.27
N THR A 184 -15.87 -2.84 13.19
CA THR A 184 -16.30 -2.61 11.79
C THR A 184 -16.58 -3.93 11.06
N THR A 185 -16.68 -5.05 11.78
CA THR A 185 -16.78 -6.41 11.21
C THR A 185 -17.87 -6.55 10.16
N ASP A 186 -19.03 -5.91 10.32
CA ASP A 186 -20.15 -6.08 9.41
C ASP A 186 -19.99 -5.30 8.08
N ILE A 187 -19.09 -4.31 8.05
CA ILE A 187 -18.94 -3.40 6.90
C ILE A 187 -17.64 -3.61 6.11
N GLU A 188 -16.64 -4.29 6.68
CA GLU A 188 -15.37 -4.54 6.00
C GLU A 188 -15.39 -5.80 5.13
N ALA A 189 -14.66 -5.76 4.01
CA ALA A 189 -14.47 -6.92 3.15
C ALA A 189 -13.54 -7.96 3.80
N LYS A 190 -13.82 -9.24 3.56
CA LYS A 190 -13.21 -10.39 4.25
C LYS A 190 -11.96 -10.95 3.55
N TYR A 191 -11.05 -10.06 3.18
CA TYR A 191 -9.87 -10.35 2.37
C TYR A 191 -8.90 -11.40 2.91
N ASP A 192 -8.88 -11.60 4.24
CA ASP A 192 -7.85 -12.38 4.92
C ASP A 192 -7.68 -13.79 4.36
N VAL A 193 -8.77 -14.42 3.89
CA VAL A 193 -8.73 -15.76 3.31
C VAL A 193 -8.02 -15.78 1.95
N LEU A 194 -8.30 -14.83 1.07
CA LEU A 194 -7.65 -14.73 -0.24
C LEU A 194 -6.16 -14.41 -0.07
N PHE A 195 -5.81 -13.49 0.82
CA PHE A 195 -4.43 -13.13 1.07
C PHE A 195 -3.62 -14.33 1.59
N ARG A 196 -4.14 -15.04 2.61
CA ARG A 196 -3.48 -16.25 3.15
C ARG A 196 -3.38 -17.37 2.13
N GLU A 197 -4.42 -17.57 1.32
CA GLU A 197 -4.40 -18.59 0.28
C GLU A 197 -3.29 -18.30 -0.74
N CYS A 198 -3.19 -17.05 -1.21
CA CYS A 198 -2.10 -16.62 -2.08
C CYS A 198 -0.72 -16.83 -1.44
N GLN A 199 -0.55 -16.39 -0.19
CA GLN A 199 0.70 -16.58 0.56
C GLN A 199 1.06 -18.07 0.69
N SER A 200 0.10 -18.93 1.03
CA SER A 200 0.32 -20.38 1.20
C SER A 200 0.77 -21.07 -0.09
N ARG A 201 0.39 -20.52 -1.26
CA ARG A 201 0.80 -20.96 -2.59
C ARG A 201 2.16 -20.40 -3.03
N GLY A 202 2.82 -19.62 -2.17
CA GLY A 202 4.12 -19.01 -2.47
C GLY A 202 4.04 -17.81 -3.43
N ILE A 203 2.86 -17.22 -3.61
CA ILE A 203 2.70 -15.99 -4.39
C ILE A 203 3.39 -14.84 -3.64
N TYR A 204 4.12 -14.01 -4.38
CA TYR A 204 4.76 -12.83 -3.79
C TYR A 204 3.69 -11.94 -3.14
N ASN A 205 3.84 -11.68 -1.85
CA ASN A 205 2.89 -10.89 -1.08
C ASN A 205 3.58 -9.72 -0.39
N LEU A 206 2.90 -8.57 -0.42
CA LEU A 206 3.34 -7.35 0.22
C LEU A 206 2.14 -6.62 0.82
N SER A 207 2.28 -6.14 2.05
CA SER A 207 1.23 -5.38 2.73
C SER A 207 1.70 -4.00 3.13
N ILE A 208 0.83 -3.01 2.93
CA ILE A 208 1.03 -1.61 3.32
C ILE A 208 -0.08 -1.22 4.31
N GLY A 209 0.31 -0.62 5.43
CA GLY A 209 -0.58 -0.15 6.50
C GLY A 209 0.07 0.98 7.31
N ASP A 210 -0.73 1.73 8.06
CA ASP A 210 -0.31 2.94 8.77
C ASP A 210 -0.63 2.91 10.28
N LEU A 211 -1.33 1.88 10.76
CA LEU A 211 -1.73 1.72 12.16
C LEU A 211 -1.46 0.34 12.77
N GLY A 212 -2.02 -0.72 12.20
CA GLY A 212 -1.91 -2.10 12.68
C GLY A 212 -3.15 -2.99 12.51
N ASN A 213 -4.30 -2.42 12.14
CA ASN A 213 -5.58 -3.11 11.89
C ASN A 213 -5.76 -3.57 10.43
N GLU A 214 -4.73 -3.41 9.61
CA GLU A 214 -4.67 -3.72 8.20
C GLU A 214 -4.01 -5.10 7.98
N LEU A 215 -4.38 -5.75 6.87
CA LEU A 215 -3.77 -7.01 6.43
C LEU A 215 -2.24 -6.92 6.44
N GLY A 216 -1.59 -7.98 6.90
CA GLY A 216 -0.14 -8.10 6.95
C GLY A 216 0.51 -7.49 8.20
N MET A 217 -0.19 -6.64 8.96
CA MET A 217 0.37 -6.03 10.18
C MET A 217 0.66 -7.04 11.30
N GLY A 218 0.09 -8.25 11.24
CA GLY A 218 0.43 -9.37 12.12
C GLY A 218 1.91 -9.78 12.07
N THR A 219 2.64 -9.41 11.01
CA THR A 219 4.08 -9.69 10.82
C THR A 219 4.94 -9.17 11.96
N ILE A 220 4.63 -7.99 12.48
CA ILE A 220 5.32 -7.35 13.59
C ILE A 220 4.47 -7.33 14.87
N GLU A 221 3.64 -8.37 15.07
CA GLU A 221 2.66 -8.48 16.16
C GLU A 221 3.22 -8.09 17.53
N LYS A 222 4.40 -8.63 17.91
CA LYS A 222 5.00 -8.35 19.23
C LYS A 222 5.29 -6.86 19.43
N HIS A 223 5.66 -6.16 18.37
CA HIS A 223 5.98 -4.74 18.41
C HIS A 223 4.70 -3.90 18.45
N ILE A 224 3.76 -4.18 17.54
CA ILE A 224 2.47 -3.46 17.47
C ILE A 224 1.70 -3.60 18.78
N ARG A 225 1.53 -4.82 19.30
CA ARG A 225 0.82 -5.04 20.58
C ARG A 225 1.40 -4.28 21.77
N LYS A 226 2.69 -3.97 21.73
CA LYS A 226 3.39 -3.32 22.84
C LYS A 226 3.27 -1.80 22.79
N TYR A 227 3.21 -1.22 21.59
CA TYR A 227 3.44 0.20 21.40
C TYR A 227 2.30 0.94 20.68
N ILE A 228 1.48 0.25 19.89
CA ILE A 228 0.35 0.86 19.18
C ILE A 228 -0.87 0.90 20.09
N PRO A 229 -1.53 2.06 20.24
CA PRO A 229 -2.77 2.18 21.02
C PRO A 229 -3.84 1.20 20.56
N TYR A 230 -4.59 0.65 21.52
CA TYR A 230 -5.71 -0.27 21.29
C TYR A 230 -5.33 -1.65 20.69
N ALA A 231 -4.05 -1.93 20.42
CA ALA A 231 -3.59 -3.18 19.84
C ALA A 231 -3.30 -4.29 20.88
N GLU A 232 -3.15 -3.92 22.14
CA GLU A 232 -2.96 -4.86 23.23
C GLU A 232 -4.20 -5.74 23.46
N LYS A 233 -4.02 -6.87 24.15
CA LYS A 233 -5.15 -7.73 24.52
C LYS A 233 -6.11 -6.96 25.43
N GLY A 234 -7.38 -6.93 25.05
CA GLY A 234 -8.41 -6.12 25.71
C GLY A 234 -8.30 -4.60 25.47
N GLY A 235 -7.39 -4.13 24.61
CA GLY A 235 -7.16 -2.71 24.38
C GLY A 235 -8.24 -2.01 23.56
N CYS A 236 -9.00 -2.73 22.74
CA CYS A 236 -10.03 -2.12 21.88
C CYS A 236 -11.28 -1.69 22.66
N LYS A 237 -11.89 -0.57 22.26
CA LYS A 237 -13.15 -0.06 22.85
C LYS A 237 -14.33 -1.02 22.69
N ALA A 238 -14.33 -1.81 21.62
CA ALA A 238 -15.38 -2.79 21.33
C ALA A 238 -15.37 -4.02 22.26
N GLY A 239 -14.37 -4.17 23.13
CA GLY A 239 -14.33 -5.30 24.07
C GLY A 239 -14.16 -6.67 23.40
N THR A 240 -13.61 -6.73 22.17
CA THR A 240 -13.43 -7.97 21.40
C THR A 240 -12.27 -8.84 21.89
N GLY A 241 -11.55 -8.43 22.93
CA GLY A 241 -10.56 -9.22 23.66
C GLY A 241 -9.15 -9.25 23.09
N PHE A 242 -8.94 -8.96 21.79
CA PHE A 242 -7.63 -9.06 21.14
C PHE A 242 -7.06 -7.75 20.58
N GLY A 243 -7.73 -6.63 20.83
CA GLY A 243 -7.33 -5.33 20.31
C GLY A 243 -7.60 -5.20 18.81
N ILE A 244 -7.09 -4.12 18.21
CA ILE A 244 -7.31 -3.81 16.79
C ILE A 244 -6.40 -4.59 15.84
N LEU A 245 -5.29 -5.15 16.33
CA LEU A 245 -4.25 -5.74 15.49
C LEU A 245 -4.79 -6.89 14.63
N ALA A 246 -4.62 -6.74 13.31
CA ALA A 246 -4.88 -7.79 12.33
C ALA A 246 -4.02 -9.04 12.59
N ASP A 247 -4.60 -10.21 12.37
CA ASP A 247 -3.96 -11.51 12.59
C ASP A 247 -3.21 -12.03 11.36
N THR A 248 -3.50 -11.48 10.18
CA THR A 248 -2.83 -11.81 8.93
C THR A 248 -1.41 -11.24 8.93
N ALA A 249 -0.42 -12.10 8.65
CA ALA A 249 0.98 -11.72 8.45
C ALA A 249 1.32 -11.76 6.95
N ALA A 250 2.29 -10.95 6.55
CA ALA A 250 2.81 -10.87 5.19
C ALA A 250 4.32 -11.13 5.20
N ASP A 251 4.83 -11.65 4.10
CA ASP A 251 6.26 -11.90 3.92
C ASP A 251 7.03 -10.58 3.77
N ASN A 252 6.39 -9.58 3.14
CA ASN A 252 6.94 -8.24 2.94
C ASN A 252 5.94 -7.21 3.49
N ILE A 253 6.44 -6.22 4.22
CA ILE A 253 5.62 -5.15 4.77
C ILE A 253 6.22 -3.77 4.49
N ILE A 254 5.36 -2.79 4.29
CA ILE A 254 5.67 -1.36 4.29
C ILE A 254 4.77 -0.71 5.34
N THR A 255 5.35 0.12 6.19
CA THR A 255 4.58 0.95 7.12
C THR A 255 4.86 2.42 6.84
N ALA A 256 3.83 3.25 6.87
CA ALA A 256 3.92 4.67 6.56
C ALA A 256 3.05 5.50 7.52
N THR A 257 3.08 6.82 7.37
CA THR A 257 2.17 7.76 8.07
C THR A 257 0.75 7.78 7.47
N VAL A 258 0.67 7.35 6.21
CA VAL A 258 -0.52 7.22 5.37
C VAL A 258 -0.17 6.10 4.41
N SER A 259 -1.02 5.10 4.24
CA SER A 259 -0.74 3.93 3.39
C SER A 259 -0.43 4.33 1.94
N ASP A 260 -1.12 5.36 1.43
CA ASP A 260 -0.85 5.95 0.13
C ASP A 260 0.60 6.43 -0.03
N TRP A 261 1.21 6.99 1.02
CA TRP A 261 2.60 7.43 0.95
C TRP A 261 3.55 6.24 0.88
N GLY A 262 3.21 5.14 1.54
CA GLY A 262 3.93 3.87 1.44
C GLY A 262 3.89 3.30 0.02
N MET A 263 2.71 3.29 -0.60
CA MET A 263 2.54 2.86 -2.00
C MET A 263 3.28 3.80 -2.98
N ASN A 264 3.25 5.10 -2.73
CA ASN A 264 3.98 6.08 -3.53
C ASN A 264 5.50 5.91 -3.42
N ALA A 265 6.03 5.64 -2.23
CA ALA A 265 7.44 5.29 -2.04
C ALA A 265 7.82 3.98 -2.74
N LEU A 266 6.95 2.96 -2.71
CA LEU A 266 7.12 1.71 -3.44
C LEU A 266 7.20 1.93 -4.96
N MET A 267 6.26 2.71 -5.52
CA MET A 267 6.26 3.08 -6.94
C MET A 267 7.52 3.88 -7.33
N ALA A 268 7.89 4.90 -6.54
CA ALA A 268 9.08 5.71 -6.78
C ALA A 268 10.36 4.87 -6.77
N CYS A 269 10.51 3.98 -5.78
CA CYS A 269 11.67 3.09 -5.70
C CYS A 269 11.68 2.10 -6.87
N THR A 270 10.52 1.60 -7.30
CA THR A 270 10.42 0.69 -8.45
C THR A 270 10.79 1.40 -9.77
N ALA A 271 10.29 2.62 -9.99
CA ALA A 271 10.67 3.47 -11.13
C ALA A 271 12.19 3.71 -11.17
N PHE A 272 12.80 4.00 -10.02
CA PHE A 272 14.25 4.13 -9.86
C PHE A 272 14.99 2.85 -10.25
N LEU A 273 14.56 1.68 -9.75
CA LEU A 273 15.19 0.40 -10.07
C LEU A 273 15.06 0.00 -11.54
N LEU A 274 13.97 0.41 -12.20
CA LEU A 274 13.74 0.21 -13.63
C LEU A 274 14.45 1.25 -14.50
N ASN A 275 15.07 2.27 -13.89
CA ASN A 275 15.69 3.40 -14.58
C ASN A 275 14.71 4.10 -15.56
N ASP A 276 13.46 4.25 -15.14
CA ASP A 276 12.39 4.92 -15.89
C ASP A 276 11.54 5.77 -14.95
N LEU A 277 11.90 7.05 -14.84
CA LEU A 277 11.30 8.02 -13.93
C LEU A 277 9.90 8.47 -14.38
N ASP A 278 9.55 8.26 -15.66
CA ASP A 278 8.24 8.60 -16.22
C ASP A 278 7.16 7.62 -15.76
N LEU A 279 7.54 6.50 -15.13
CA LEU A 279 6.62 5.56 -14.50
C LEU A 279 6.01 6.10 -13.21
N PHE A 280 6.78 6.86 -12.41
CA PHE A 280 6.25 7.47 -11.20
C PHE A 280 5.23 8.56 -11.59
N HIS A 281 4.18 8.75 -10.81
CA HIS A 281 3.14 9.74 -11.12
C HIS A 281 3.58 11.16 -10.70
N THR A 282 2.94 12.17 -11.27
CA THR A 282 3.26 13.59 -11.03
C THR A 282 2.32 14.22 -9.98
N GLU A 283 2.68 15.39 -9.44
CA GLU A 283 1.76 16.13 -8.55
C GLU A 283 0.43 16.47 -9.24
N LYS A 284 0.46 16.67 -10.56
CA LYS A 284 -0.75 16.96 -11.33
C LYS A 284 -1.69 15.75 -11.37
N GLU A 285 -1.13 14.56 -11.56
CA GLU A 285 -1.90 13.31 -11.57
C GLU A 285 -2.43 12.99 -10.18
N GLU A 286 -1.58 13.11 -9.14
CA GLU A 286 -1.99 12.94 -7.74
C GLU A 286 -3.14 13.89 -7.38
N ALA A 287 -2.99 15.18 -7.70
CA ALA A 287 -4.03 16.16 -7.46
C ALA A 287 -5.35 15.83 -8.17
N ALA A 288 -5.27 15.27 -9.39
CA ALA A 288 -6.44 14.90 -10.17
C ALA A 288 -7.16 13.67 -9.60
N VAL A 289 -6.43 12.64 -9.16
CA VAL A 289 -7.06 11.46 -8.53
C VAL A 289 -7.66 11.79 -7.18
N MET A 290 -7.00 12.63 -6.36
CA MET A 290 -7.59 13.12 -5.11
C MET A 290 -8.89 13.90 -5.35
N ASP A 291 -8.94 14.74 -6.39
CA ASP A 291 -10.17 15.45 -6.75
C ASP A 291 -11.26 14.51 -7.26
N ALA A 292 -10.89 13.52 -8.08
CA ALA A 292 -11.82 12.54 -8.63
C ALA A 292 -12.43 11.67 -7.52
N ALA A 293 -11.61 11.18 -6.59
CA ALA A 293 -12.03 10.43 -5.41
C ALA A 293 -13.04 11.21 -4.56
N ALA A 294 -12.69 12.45 -4.18
CA ALA A 294 -13.56 13.31 -3.39
C ALA A 294 -14.89 13.62 -4.11
N LYS A 295 -14.84 13.94 -5.42
CA LYS A 295 -16.05 14.18 -6.23
C LYS A 295 -16.92 12.93 -6.40
N ALA A 296 -16.30 11.75 -6.39
CA ALA A 296 -17.01 10.49 -6.44
C ALA A 296 -17.70 10.14 -5.10
N GLY A 297 -17.36 10.84 -4.01
CA GLY A 297 -18.01 10.70 -2.70
C GLY A 297 -17.17 9.94 -1.67
N MET A 298 -15.93 9.57 -1.99
CA MET A 298 -15.01 9.03 -0.99
C MET A 298 -14.76 10.05 0.12
N LEU A 299 -14.60 9.54 1.33
CA LEU A 299 -14.49 10.37 2.52
C LEU A 299 -13.06 10.44 3.01
N ASP A 300 -12.64 11.63 3.40
CA ASP A 300 -11.52 11.79 4.31
C ASP A 300 -11.84 11.13 5.67
N MET A 301 -10.82 10.80 6.49
CA MET A 301 -10.96 10.15 7.80
C MET A 301 -11.93 10.86 8.78
N TYR A 302 -12.23 12.14 8.53
CA TYR A 302 -13.18 12.95 9.30
C TYR A 302 -14.61 12.95 8.74
N GLY A 303 -14.90 12.13 7.72
CA GLY A 303 -16.22 11.98 7.12
C GLY A 303 -16.62 13.06 6.12
N GLU A 304 -15.65 13.79 5.56
CA GLU A 304 -15.88 14.85 4.57
C GLU A 304 -15.40 14.40 3.18
N ALA A 305 -16.24 14.59 2.17
CA ALA A 305 -15.84 14.38 0.77
C ALA A 305 -14.98 15.55 0.28
N ARG A 306 -13.66 15.45 0.51
CA ARG A 306 -12.66 16.48 0.16
C ARG A 306 -11.36 15.81 -0.28
N PRO A 307 -10.51 16.48 -1.09
CA PRO A 307 -9.28 15.89 -1.63
C PRO A 307 -8.17 15.86 -0.56
N TYR A 308 -8.37 15.01 0.44
CA TYR A 308 -7.52 14.77 1.59
C TYR A 308 -7.34 13.27 1.75
N ILE A 309 -6.21 12.86 2.32
CA ILE A 309 -5.90 11.48 2.69
C ILE A 309 -5.51 11.49 4.16
N ASP A 310 -6.28 10.82 5.00
CA ASP A 310 -6.19 10.85 6.46
C ASP A 310 -6.05 12.24 7.09
N GLY A 311 -6.85 13.18 6.63
CA GLY A 311 -6.86 14.54 7.14
C GLY A 311 -5.68 15.38 6.63
N ILE A 312 -4.89 14.86 5.69
CA ILE A 312 -3.75 15.55 5.10
C ILE A 312 -4.10 15.99 3.68
N GLY A 313 -4.07 17.30 3.46
CA GLY A 313 -4.44 17.91 2.19
C GLY A 313 -3.31 17.98 1.17
N LYS A 314 -3.66 18.42 -0.05
CA LYS A 314 -2.72 18.60 -1.18
C LYS A 314 -1.49 19.45 -0.86
N ASN A 315 -1.59 20.38 0.08
CA ASN A 315 -0.49 21.23 0.51
C ASN A 315 0.68 20.47 1.17
N ILE A 316 0.45 19.21 1.59
CA ILE A 316 1.49 18.31 2.10
C ILE A 316 1.69 17.13 1.15
N VAL A 317 0.61 16.51 0.66
CA VAL A 317 0.69 15.34 -0.23
C VAL A 317 1.49 15.64 -1.50
N LEU A 318 1.18 16.74 -2.21
CA LEU A 318 1.84 17.03 -3.48
C LEU A 318 3.33 17.35 -3.34
N PRO A 319 3.79 18.15 -2.35
CA PRO A 319 5.22 18.31 -2.08
C PRO A 319 5.95 17.00 -1.76
N ILE A 320 5.29 16.04 -1.10
CA ILE A 320 5.89 14.72 -0.84
C ILE A 320 6.12 13.98 -2.15
N ILE A 321 5.14 13.95 -3.07
CA ILE A 321 5.31 13.36 -4.41
C ILE A 321 6.46 14.03 -5.17
N SER A 322 6.48 15.36 -5.17
CA SER A 322 7.53 16.16 -5.82
C SER A 322 8.92 15.81 -5.28
N LEU A 323 9.05 15.68 -3.96
CA LEU A 323 10.32 15.37 -3.31
C LEU A 323 10.74 13.91 -3.52
N MET A 324 9.80 12.96 -3.50
CA MET A 324 10.07 11.57 -3.87
C MET A 324 10.66 11.49 -5.28
N ARG A 325 10.04 12.19 -6.25
CA ARG A 325 10.55 12.29 -7.63
C ARG A 325 11.96 12.86 -7.69
N GLY A 326 12.20 14.00 -7.03
CA GLY A 326 13.52 14.63 -7.02
C GLY A 326 14.61 13.72 -6.44
N LEU A 327 14.29 12.93 -5.41
CA LEU A 327 15.25 12.03 -4.76
C LEU A 327 15.56 10.76 -5.56
N ILE A 328 14.68 10.32 -6.45
CA ILE A 328 14.97 9.23 -7.39
C ILE A 328 15.64 9.71 -8.68
N GLU A 329 15.41 10.95 -9.09
CA GLU A 329 16.02 11.55 -10.28
C GLU A 329 17.48 11.97 -10.04
N TYR A 330 17.74 12.64 -8.93
CA TYR A 330 19.01 13.32 -8.69
C TYR A 330 20.26 12.42 -8.74
N PRO A 331 20.27 11.19 -8.17
CA PRO A 331 21.46 10.34 -8.18
C PRO A 331 22.08 10.14 -9.57
N HIS A 332 21.25 9.98 -10.60
CA HIS A 332 21.70 9.81 -11.99
C HIS A 332 22.39 11.06 -12.56
N THR A 333 22.03 12.26 -12.08
CA THR A 333 22.57 13.53 -12.58
C THR A 333 23.97 13.88 -12.05
N VAL A 334 24.40 13.19 -10.98
CA VAL A 334 25.67 13.45 -10.28
C VAL A 334 26.55 12.20 -10.17
N GLU A 335 26.18 11.11 -10.84
CA GLU A 335 26.85 9.82 -10.72
C GLU A 335 28.35 9.93 -11.04
N ASP A 336 28.71 10.56 -12.15
CA ASP A 336 30.12 10.76 -12.58
C ASP A 336 30.88 11.80 -11.76
N LYS A 337 30.17 12.61 -10.95
CA LYS A 337 30.75 13.71 -10.16
C LYS A 337 31.10 13.28 -8.73
N THR A 338 30.69 12.06 -8.33
CA THR A 338 30.67 11.65 -6.92
C THR A 338 31.51 10.40 -6.61
N ASP A 339 32.24 9.83 -7.57
CA ASP A 339 33.03 8.61 -7.39
C ASP A 339 33.95 8.62 -6.16
N LYS A 340 34.67 9.73 -5.94
CA LYS A 340 35.59 9.86 -4.80
C LYS A 340 34.88 9.79 -3.45
N TRP A 341 33.66 10.31 -3.38
CA TRP A 341 32.82 10.22 -2.17
C TRP A 341 32.39 8.78 -1.92
N PHE A 342 31.96 8.05 -2.95
CA PHE A 342 31.62 6.64 -2.84
C PHE A 342 32.81 5.79 -2.38
N GLU A 343 33.96 5.91 -3.03
CA GLU A 343 35.18 5.17 -2.67
C GLU A 343 35.56 5.39 -1.20
N THR A 344 35.60 6.65 -0.76
CA THR A 344 36.04 7.02 0.58
C THR A 344 35.03 6.58 1.64
N THR A 345 33.74 6.71 1.34
CA THR A 345 32.65 6.34 2.23
C THR A 345 32.59 4.82 2.42
N ILE A 346 32.65 4.06 1.34
CA ILE A 346 32.66 2.58 1.38
C ILE A 346 33.90 2.07 2.12
N LYS A 347 35.08 2.66 1.87
CA LYS A 347 36.33 2.29 2.55
C LYS A 347 36.26 2.47 4.06
N LYS A 348 35.53 3.48 4.55
CA LYS A 348 35.34 3.72 5.99
C LYS A 348 34.48 2.65 6.68
N GLY A 349 33.73 1.87 5.92
CA GLY A 349 33.04 0.68 6.43
C GLY A 349 31.80 0.95 7.28
N TYR A 350 31.22 2.16 7.24
CA TYR A 350 29.98 2.49 7.95
C TYR A 350 28.77 1.68 7.41
N PHE A 351 28.71 1.48 6.09
CA PHE A 351 27.64 0.75 5.41
C PHE A 351 27.96 -0.74 5.19
N LYS A 352 28.74 -1.36 6.07
CA LYS A 352 29.11 -2.79 5.98
C LYS A 352 28.12 -3.70 6.64
#